data_AF-A0A1V9Y667-F1
#
_entry.id   AF-A0A1V9Y667-F1
#
_cell.length_a   1.000
_cell.length_b   1.000
_cell.length_c   1.000
_cell.angle_alpha   90.00
_cell.angle_beta   90.00
_cell.angle_gamma   90.00
#
_symmetry.space_group_name_H-M   'P 1'
#
loop_
_entity.id
_entity.type
_entity.pdbx_description
1 polymer ?
#
loop_
_entity_poly.entity_id
_entity_poly.type
_entity_poly.pdbx_seq_one_letter_code
_entity_poly.pdbx_strand_id
1 'polypeptide(L)'
;MTTWPEMEWADVQSDLAAVIEPNNKQSKALIDDVHEPECDERVQKLATSIFSVHEGITRAIKRIACDSALVRVIQTYLMDDNIGDTKLEAMQWLEMNHTEWMKDEKSIDRALVERVCKEIHQATTKEEFLEHFQAAMEESISFPLEKHVKDENSILGHVPLITSNEAYQDAKDIQRDQIQVNGNVFPGIVGYDNLIYALTDIIQQVSTNYLCTANGTHEQHEAMAKRVLHTINRTQSGGASYEVLGHLMPLIALLRPNSKDAEPLGVTIDIGPYEQTSKEWCVGLRVLVETTTQYIVCDAEDPTDEWCQVLVSYRNRLCFSFGGSPYTKESQGARMDNGRVYLRLIS
;
A
#
# COMPACT_ATOMS: atom_id res chain seq x y z
N MET A 1 -15.52 4.69 30.42
CA MET A 1 -16.40 3.59 29.97
C MET A 1 -17.38 4.20 28.98
N THR A 2 -16.94 4.33 27.73
CA THR A 2 -17.80 4.71 26.61
C THR A 2 -18.42 3.43 26.11
N THR A 3 -19.68 3.20 26.47
CA THR A 3 -20.51 2.17 25.86
C THR A 3 -20.72 2.55 24.40
N TRP A 4 -20.44 1.60 23.50
CA TRP A 4 -20.74 1.68 22.07
C TRP A 4 -22.16 2.22 21.82
N PRO A 5 -22.42 2.95 20.72
CA PRO A 5 -23.69 2.77 20.07
C PRO A 5 -23.74 1.30 19.65
N GLU A 6 -24.67 0.52 20.20
CA GLU A 6 -24.92 -0.82 19.68
C GLU A 6 -25.18 -0.67 18.18
N MET A 7 -24.34 -1.29 17.36
CA MET A 7 -24.57 -1.37 15.93
C MET A 7 -25.84 -2.19 15.78
N GLU A 8 -26.96 -1.53 15.51
CA GLU A 8 -28.24 -2.23 15.48
C GLU A 8 -28.34 -3.02 14.19
N TRP A 9 -29.13 -4.09 14.19
CA TRP A 9 -29.44 -4.83 12.97
C TRP A 9 -29.99 -3.92 11.84
N ALA A 10 -30.53 -2.75 12.19
CA ALA A 10 -30.94 -1.71 11.25
C ALA A 10 -29.75 -1.12 10.46
N ASP A 11 -28.59 -0.92 11.09
CA ASP A 11 -27.39 -0.41 10.44
C ASP A 11 -26.82 -1.45 9.47
N VAL A 12 -26.80 -2.73 9.89
CA VAL A 12 -26.40 -3.87 9.05
C VAL A 12 -27.35 -4.06 7.87
N GLN A 13 -28.65 -3.87 8.06
CA GLN A 13 -29.64 -3.92 6.98
C GLN A 13 -29.49 -2.75 6.00
N SER A 14 -29.13 -1.56 6.50
CA SER A 14 -28.84 -0.39 5.67
C SER A 14 -27.60 -0.63 4.79
N ASP A 15 -26.54 -1.17 5.38
CA ASP A 15 -25.31 -1.52 4.65
C ASP A 15 -25.55 -2.64 3.63
N LEU A 16 -26.32 -3.67 4.00
CA LEU A 16 -26.74 -4.75 3.10
C LEU A 16 -27.62 -4.20 1.96
N ALA A 17 -28.52 -3.26 2.24
CA ALA A 17 -29.33 -2.60 1.22
C ALA A 17 -28.48 -1.76 0.26
N ALA A 18 -27.45 -1.07 0.77
CA ALA A 18 -26.50 -0.32 -0.06
C ALA A 18 -25.63 -1.23 -0.97
N VAL A 19 -25.39 -2.47 -0.55
CA VAL A 19 -24.71 -3.51 -1.36
C VAL A 19 -25.67 -4.13 -2.39
N ILE A 20 -26.94 -4.32 -2.03
CA ILE A 20 -27.94 -5.00 -2.87
C ILE A 20 -28.61 -4.05 -3.88
N GLU A 21 -28.78 -2.75 -3.60
CA GLU A 21 -29.38 -1.80 -4.54
C GLU A 21 -28.53 -1.71 -5.82
N PRO A 22 -29.02 -2.22 -6.98
CA PRO A 22 -28.35 -2.01 -8.24
C PRO A 22 -28.43 -0.51 -8.58
N ASN A 23 -27.51 -0.03 -9.42
CA ASN A 23 -27.51 1.29 -10.09
C ASN A 23 -28.81 1.60 -10.88
N ASN A 24 -29.98 1.58 -10.25
CA ASN A 24 -31.29 1.61 -10.89
C ASN A 24 -31.96 2.98 -10.80
N LYS A 25 -31.15 4.04 -10.68
CA LYS A 25 -31.57 5.38 -11.09
C LYS A 25 -30.96 5.70 -12.45
N GLN A 26 -31.44 4.99 -13.47
CA GLN A 26 -31.49 5.56 -14.81
C GLN A 26 -32.21 6.90 -14.70
N SER A 27 -31.50 7.95 -15.10
CA SER A 27 -31.95 9.33 -15.13
C SER A 27 -33.32 9.42 -15.82
N LYS A 28 -34.35 9.74 -15.03
CA LYS A 28 -35.56 10.36 -15.60
C LYS A 28 -35.12 11.75 -16.04
N ALA A 29 -34.98 11.93 -17.36
CA ALA A 29 -34.78 13.23 -17.95
C ALA A 29 -35.91 14.17 -17.49
N LEU A 30 -35.53 15.22 -16.77
CA LEU A 30 -36.39 16.38 -16.55
C LEU A 30 -36.35 17.19 -17.85
N ILE A 31 -37.32 16.93 -18.72
CA ILE A 31 -37.75 17.90 -19.71
C ILE A 31 -38.92 18.62 -19.08
N ASP A 32 -38.75 19.90 -18.76
CA ASP A 32 -39.83 20.87 -18.81
C ASP A 32 -39.25 22.23 -19.18
N ASP A 33 -39.85 22.80 -20.23
CA ASP A 33 -39.57 24.07 -20.86
C ASP A 33 -39.62 25.26 -19.89
N VAL A 34 -38.53 26.03 -19.81
CA VAL A 34 -38.60 27.49 -19.52
C VAL A 34 -37.52 28.21 -20.35
N HIS A 35 -37.93 29.29 -21.00
CA HIS A 35 -37.19 30.11 -21.96
C HIS A 35 -36.16 31.06 -21.32
N GLU A 36 -35.04 31.26 -22.05
CA GLU A 36 -34.01 32.34 -22.02
C GLU A 36 -33.04 32.43 -20.82
N PRO A 37 -31.78 32.93 -20.98
CA PRO A 37 -31.11 33.54 -22.15
C PRO A 37 -29.84 32.77 -22.60
N GLU A 38 -29.12 33.29 -23.62
CA GLU A 38 -27.79 32.81 -24.09
C GLU A 38 -26.76 32.73 -22.95
N CYS A 39 -26.78 31.63 -22.20
CA CYS A 39 -25.73 31.27 -21.26
C CYS A 39 -24.58 30.70 -22.09
N ASP A 40 -23.51 31.51 -22.19
CA ASP A 40 -22.24 31.23 -22.87
C ASP A 40 -21.93 29.73 -22.92
N GLU A 41 -21.91 29.16 -24.14
CA GLU A 41 -21.79 27.72 -24.42
C GLU A 41 -20.63 27.05 -23.65
N ARG A 42 -19.62 27.85 -23.28
CA ARG A 42 -18.51 27.48 -22.40
C ARG A 42 -18.92 27.16 -20.97
N VAL A 43 -19.81 27.96 -20.37
CA VAL A 43 -20.35 27.76 -19.01
C VAL A 43 -21.19 26.49 -18.96
N GLN A 44 -21.98 26.24 -20.01
CA GLN A 44 -22.79 25.03 -20.11
C GLN A 44 -21.91 23.77 -20.24
N LYS A 45 -20.88 23.79 -21.11
CA LYS A 45 -19.91 22.70 -21.23
C LYS A 45 -19.12 22.49 -19.92
N LEU A 46 -18.72 23.55 -19.25
CA LEU A 46 -18.02 23.48 -17.96
C LEU A 46 -18.91 22.88 -16.87
N ALA A 47 -20.18 23.29 -16.78
CA ALA A 47 -21.15 22.73 -15.86
C ALA A 47 -21.37 21.23 -16.13
N THR A 48 -21.54 20.83 -17.40
CA THR A 48 -21.69 19.41 -17.76
C THR A 48 -20.45 18.58 -17.41
N SER A 49 -19.24 19.11 -17.62
CA SER A 49 -18.01 18.44 -17.17
C SER A 49 -17.92 18.35 -15.65
N ILE A 50 -18.27 19.41 -14.91
CA ILE A 50 -18.30 19.39 -13.44
C ILE A 50 -19.30 18.35 -12.93
N PHE A 51 -20.50 18.29 -13.48
CA PHE A 51 -21.51 17.31 -13.08
C PHE A 51 -21.11 15.88 -13.46
N SER A 52 -20.48 15.66 -14.61
CA SER A 52 -19.97 14.35 -15.01
C SER A 52 -18.82 13.87 -14.11
N VAL A 53 -17.91 14.77 -13.75
CA VAL A 53 -16.84 14.50 -12.78
C VAL A 53 -17.43 14.24 -11.39
N HIS A 54 -18.39 15.04 -10.95
CA HIS A 54 -19.09 14.86 -9.68
C HIS A 54 -19.86 13.54 -9.65
N GLU A 55 -20.50 13.12 -10.74
CA GLU A 55 -21.17 11.83 -10.86
C GLU A 55 -20.17 10.67 -10.83
N GLY A 56 -19.03 10.80 -11.52
CA GLY A 56 -17.94 9.84 -11.48
C GLY A 56 -17.34 9.69 -10.07
N ILE A 57 -17.09 10.81 -9.40
CA ILE A 57 -16.63 10.85 -7.99
C ILE A 57 -17.69 10.27 -7.07
N THR A 58 -18.97 10.63 -7.23
CA THR A 58 -20.07 10.09 -6.42
C THR A 58 -20.20 8.58 -6.61
N ARG A 59 -20.00 8.07 -7.83
CA ARG A 59 -20.03 6.64 -8.14
C ARG A 59 -18.81 5.92 -7.57
N ALA A 60 -17.63 6.53 -7.60
CA ALA A 60 -16.42 6.01 -6.96
C ALA A 60 -16.54 6.00 -5.43
N ILE A 61 -17.06 7.08 -4.84
CA ILE A 61 -17.37 7.19 -3.40
C ILE A 61 -18.41 6.13 -3.01
N LYS A 62 -19.48 5.95 -3.79
CA LYS A 62 -20.47 4.89 -3.56
C LYS A 62 -19.87 3.49 -3.68
N ARG A 63 -18.96 3.26 -4.63
CA ARG A 63 -18.26 1.98 -4.76
C ARG A 63 -17.34 1.72 -3.57
N ILE A 64 -16.57 2.72 -3.13
CA ILE A 64 -15.75 2.65 -1.91
C ILE A 64 -16.66 2.43 -0.69
N ALA A 65 -17.83 3.07 -0.64
CA ALA A 65 -18.83 2.85 0.40
C ALA A 65 -19.40 1.42 0.35
N CYS A 66 -19.68 0.86 -0.83
CA CYS A 66 -20.13 -0.54 -1.00
C CYS A 66 -19.04 -1.55 -0.62
N ASP A 67 -17.79 -1.31 -1.00
CA ASP A 67 -16.65 -2.17 -0.64
C ASP A 67 -16.38 -2.08 0.87
N SER A 68 -16.51 -0.89 1.46
CA SER A 68 -16.42 -0.69 2.92
C SER A 68 -17.59 -1.31 3.69
N ALA A 69 -18.81 -1.29 3.14
CA ALA A 69 -20.01 -1.87 3.72
C ALA A 69 -19.94 -3.39 3.64
N LEU A 70 -19.47 -3.93 2.52
CA LEU A 70 -19.23 -5.36 2.35
C LEU A 70 -18.18 -5.87 3.35
N VAL A 71 -17.09 -5.14 3.52
CA VAL A 71 -16.04 -5.46 4.50
C VAL A 71 -16.56 -5.38 5.95
N ARG A 72 -17.40 -4.39 6.27
CA ARG A 72 -18.10 -4.31 7.57
C ARG A 72 -19.07 -5.46 7.81
N VAL A 73 -19.88 -5.80 6.81
CA VAL A 73 -20.81 -6.94 6.84
C VAL A 73 -20.05 -8.25 7.04
N ILE A 74 -18.95 -8.46 6.31
CA ILE A 74 -18.05 -9.60 6.46
C ILE A 74 -17.47 -9.66 7.87
N GLN A 75 -17.03 -8.54 8.46
CA GLN A 75 -16.56 -8.51 9.85
C GLN A 75 -17.63 -8.88 10.87
N THR A 76 -18.85 -8.36 10.70
CA THR A 76 -19.98 -8.69 11.58
C THR A 76 -20.29 -10.19 11.52
N TYR A 77 -20.26 -10.80 10.34
CA TYR A 77 -20.49 -12.25 10.17
C TYR A 77 -19.32 -13.12 10.65
N LEU A 78 -18.08 -12.69 10.49
CA LEU A 78 -16.91 -13.46 10.95
C LEU A 78 -16.84 -13.62 12.46
N MET A 79 -17.53 -12.73 13.17
CA MET A 79 -17.34 -12.54 14.60
C MET A 79 -18.62 -12.77 15.44
N ASP A 80 -19.75 -13.13 14.80
CA ASP A 80 -20.93 -13.70 15.46
C ASP A 80 -20.77 -15.24 15.56
N ASP A 81 -20.57 -15.74 16.78
CA ASP A 81 -20.38 -17.17 17.05
C ASP A 81 -21.63 -18.03 16.78
N ASN A 82 -22.80 -17.41 16.54
CA ASN A 82 -24.05 -18.12 16.25
C ASN A 82 -24.29 -18.39 14.75
N ILE A 83 -23.42 -17.90 13.86
CA ILE A 83 -23.64 -17.95 12.40
C ILE A 83 -22.49 -18.71 11.70
N GLY A 84 -22.43 -20.02 11.95
CA GLY A 84 -21.32 -20.89 11.51
C GLY A 84 -21.07 -20.94 10.00
N ASP A 85 -22.13 -21.05 9.18
CA ASP A 85 -21.98 -21.20 7.72
C ASP A 85 -21.54 -19.88 7.05
N THR A 86 -22.08 -18.75 7.50
CA THR A 86 -21.76 -17.43 6.92
C THR A 86 -20.34 -16.96 7.27
N LYS A 87 -19.81 -17.37 8.43
CA LYS A 87 -18.40 -17.15 8.80
C LYS A 87 -17.44 -17.84 7.82
N LEU A 88 -17.75 -19.06 7.41
CA LEU A 88 -16.93 -19.79 6.44
C LEU A 88 -16.97 -19.13 5.06
N GLU A 89 -18.14 -18.71 4.60
CA GLU A 89 -18.32 -17.98 3.34
C GLU A 89 -17.58 -16.64 3.34
N ALA A 90 -17.63 -15.91 4.45
CA ALA A 90 -16.93 -14.65 4.63
C ALA A 90 -15.41 -14.82 4.60
N MET A 91 -14.86 -15.86 5.25
CA MET A 91 -13.43 -16.17 5.16
C MET A 91 -13.02 -16.59 3.74
N GLN A 92 -13.83 -17.43 3.07
CA GLN A 92 -13.58 -17.82 1.68
C GLN A 92 -13.56 -16.62 0.75
N TRP A 93 -14.51 -15.69 0.93
CA TRP A 93 -14.53 -14.46 0.15
C TRP A 93 -13.27 -13.61 0.40
N LEU A 94 -12.83 -13.45 1.66
CA LEU A 94 -11.60 -12.72 1.98
C LEU A 94 -10.36 -13.37 1.36
N GLU A 95 -10.24 -14.70 1.45
CA GLU A 95 -9.16 -15.47 0.83
C GLU A 95 -9.14 -15.32 -0.70
N MET A 96 -10.31 -15.20 -1.34
CA MET A 96 -10.43 -15.05 -2.80
C MET A 96 -10.23 -13.61 -3.30
N ASN A 97 -10.62 -12.60 -2.51
CA ASN A 97 -10.70 -11.21 -2.98
C ASN A 97 -9.61 -10.28 -2.41
N HIS A 98 -8.93 -10.68 -1.34
CA HIS A 98 -7.89 -9.86 -0.69
C HIS A 98 -6.57 -10.61 -0.51
N THR A 99 -6.21 -11.39 -1.52
CA THR A 99 -4.97 -12.19 -1.57
C THR A 99 -3.72 -11.35 -1.32
N GLU A 100 -3.69 -10.13 -1.84
CA GLU A 100 -2.61 -9.15 -1.66
C GLU A 100 -2.47 -8.59 -0.23
N TRP A 101 -3.41 -8.86 0.68
CA TRP A 101 -3.33 -8.44 2.09
C TRP A 101 -3.34 -9.63 3.06
N MET A 102 -3.23 -10.85 2.54
CA MET A 102 -2.89 -12.03 3.33
C MET A 102 -1.46 -11.93 3.86
N LYS A 103 -1.24 -12.49 5.05
CA LYS A 103 0.08 -12.65 5.63
C LYS A 103 0.80 -13.73 4.83
N ASP A 104 1.78 -13.30 4.05
CA ASP A 104 2.54 -14.18 3.16
C ASP A 104 3.46 -15.13 3.93
N GLU A 105 2.92 -16.22 4.48
CA GLU A 105 3.70 -17.34 5.00
C GLU A 105 3.94 -18.42 3.93
N LYS A 106 3.16 -18.44 2.83
CA LYS A 106 3.11 -19.58 1.88
C LYS A 106 3.44 -19.26 0.42
N SER A 107 3.63 -18.00 0.02
CA SER A 107 3.70 -17.63 -1.41
C SER A 107 5.10 -17.56 -2.01
N ILE A 108 6.17 -17.54 -1.20
CA ILE A 108 7.54 -17.52 -1.71
C ILE A 108 8.05 -18.96 -1.71
N ASP A 109 8.25 -19.52 -2.90
CA ASP A 109 9.04 -20.74 -3.05
C ASP A 109 10.51 -20.39 -2.73
N ARG A 110 10.85 -20.42 -1.44
CA ARG A 110 12.20 -20.15 -0.96
C ARG A 110 13.22 -21.05 -1.64
N ALA A 111 12.84 -22.28 -1.98
CA ALA A 111 13.72 -23.21 -2.70
C ALA A 111 13.97 -22.77 -4.14
N LEU A 112 12.97 -22.17 -4.81
CA LEU A 112 13.16 -21.52 -6.11
C LEU A 112 14.08 -20.31 -5.99
N VAL A 113 13.85 -19.41 -5.04
CA VAL A 113 14.69 -18.22 -4.83
C VAL A 113 16.13 -18.61 -4.53
N GLU A 114 16.36 -19.56 -3.61
CA GLU A 114 17.70 -20.08 -3.30
C GLU A 114 18.39 -20.70 -4.52
N ARG A 115 17.64 -21.43 -5.36
CA ARG A 115 18.18 -22.02 -6.59
C ARG A 115 18.60 -20.93 -7.57
N VAL A 116 17.74 -19.95 -7.82
CA VAL A 116 18.02 -18.82 -8.71
C VAL A 116 19.24 -18.04 -8.22
N CYS A 117 19.32 -17.72 -6.93
CA CYS A 117 20.50 -17.07 -6.34
C CYS A 117 21.78 -17.88 -6.59
N LYS A 118 21.72 -19.20 -6.39
CA LYS A 118 22.87 -20.08 -6.59
C LYS A 118 23.33 -20.13 -8.04
N GLU A 119 22.39 -20.23 -8.98
CA GLU A 119 22.70 -20.28 -10.42
C GLU A 119 23.38 -18.98 -10.88
N ILE A 120 22.84 -17.81 -10.50
CA ILE A 120 23.47 -16.52 -10.82
C ILE A 120 24.87 -16.41 -10.19
N HIS A 121 25.01 -16.79 -8.91
CA HIS A 121 26.28 -16.65 -8.20
C HIS A 121 27.39 -17.57 -8.72
N GLN A 122 27.01 -18.68 -9.36
CA GLN A 122 27.93 -19.65 -9.95
C GLN A 122 28.36 -19.29 -11.38
N ALA A 123 27.75 -18.28 -11.99
CA ALA A 123 28.07 -17.87 -13.34
C ALA A 123 29.54 -17.46 -13.49
N THR A 124 30.20 -18.00 -14.50
CA THR A 124 31.62 -17.76 -14.81
C THR A 124 31.83 -16.96 -16.09
N THR A 125 30.78 -16.81 -16.91
CA THR A 125 30.80 -15.97 -18.11
C THR A 125 29.65 -14.97 -18.12
N LYS A 126 29.79 -13.92 -18.93
CA LYS A 126 28.76 -12.89 -19.13
C LYS A 126 27.46 -13.49 -19.65
N GLU A 127 27.53 -14.43 -20.59
CA GLU A 127 26.37 -15.06 -21.21
C GLU A 127 25.58 -15.91 -20.20
N GLU A 128 26.30 -16.72 -19.40
CA GLU A 128 25.71 -17.55 -18.34
C GLU A 128 25.05 -16.67 -17.28
N PHE A 129 25.73 -15.59 -16.87
CA PHE A 129 25.17 -14.62 -15.93
C PHE A 129 23.88 -14.00 -16.48
N LEU A 130 23.88 -13.48 -17.70
CA LEU A 130 22.72 -12.81 -18.28
C LEU A 130 21.52 -13.75 -18.43
N GLU A 131 21.75 -15.02 -18.78
CA GLU A 131 20.69 -16.04 -18.88
C GLU A 131 20.04 -16.31 -17.51
N HIS A 132 20.85 -16.62 -16.48
CA HIS A 132 20.33 -16.87 -15.14
C HIS A 132 19.71 -15.62 -14.51
N PHE A 133 20.30 -14.46 -14.76
CA PHE A 133 19.84 -13.20 -14.21
C PHE A 133 18.53 -12.74 -14.85
N GLN A 134 18.30 -13.05 -16.14
CA GLN A 134 17.00 -12.83 -16.78
C GLN A 134 15.91 -13.73 -16.17
N ALA A 135 16.23 -14.98 -15.84
CA ALA A 135 15.28 -15.87 -15.17
C ALA A 135 14.85 -15.32 -13.80
N ALA A 136 15.76 -14.66 -13.07
CA ALA A 136 15.48 -14.02 -11.78
C ALA A 136 14.56 -12.78 -11.85
N MET A 137 14.24 -12.31 -13.05
CA MET A 137 13.41 -11.13 -13.30
C MET A 137 11.97 -11.48 -13.70
N GLU A 138 11.60 -12.76 -13.68
CA GLU A 138 10.20 -13.14 -13.84
C GLU A 138 9.34 -12.47 -12.76
N GLU A 139 8.16 -11.98 -13.14
CA GLU A 139 7.27 -11.24 -12.21
C GLU A 139 6.82 -12.08 -11.00
N SER A 140 6.90 -13.40 -11.11
CA SER A 140 6.62 -14.37 -10.07
C SER A 140 7.72 -14.45 -9.00
N ILE A 141 8.93 -13.96 -9.29
CA ILE A 141 10.08 -14.02 -8.39
C ILE A 141 10.18 -12.70 -7.62
N SER A 142 10.27 -12.83 -6.30
CA SER A 142 10.56 -11.71 -5.42
C SER A 142 11.53 -12.14 -4.32
N PHE A 143 12.40 -11.23 -3.93
CA PHE A 143 13.42 -11.47 -2.93
C PHE A 143 12.94 -10.89 -1.59
N PRO A 144 12.61 -11.74 -0.60
CA PRO A 144 12.14 -11.26 0.70
C PRO A 144 13.29 -10.67 1.51
N LEU A 145 13.01 -9.56 2.21
CA LEU A 145 13.92 -8.96 3.15
C LEU A 145 13.59 -9.46 4.55
N GLU A 146 14.50 -10.19 5.19
CA GLU A 146 14.32 -10.61 6.57
C GLU A 146 14.63 -9.43 7.50
N LYS A 147 13.59 -8.75 8.02
CA LYS A 147 13.76 -7.77 9.11
C LYS A 147 13.37 -8.40 10.43
N HIS A 148 14.32 -8.46 11.35
CA HIS A 148 14.05 -8.72 12.76
C HIS A 148 13.53 -7.44 13.41
N VAL A 149 12.21 -7.24 13.36
CA VAL A 149 11.57 -6.21 14.18
C VAL A 149 11.40 -6.79 15.58
N LYS A 150 11.92 -6.09 16.60
CA LYS A 150 11.57 -6.43 17.98
C LYS A 150 10.12 -6.03 18.19
N ASP A 151 9.29 -6.97 18.65
CA ASP A 151 7.92 -6.67 19.07
C ASP A 151 7.98 -5.70 20.25
N GLU A 152 7.71 -4.43 19.96
CA GLU A 152 7.59 -3.38 20.96
C GLU A 152 6.13 -2.96 21.02
N ASN A 153 5.53 -3.05 22.20
CA ASN A 153 4.17 -2.54 22.40
C ASN A 153 4.19 -1.01 22.34
N SER A 154 3.59 -0.47 21.28
CA SER A 154 3.48 0.97 21.06
C SER A 154 2.03 1.41 20.82
N ILE A 155 1.81 2.71 20.62
CA ILE A 155 0.52 3.24 20.18
C ILE A 155 0.11 2.72 18.79
N LEU A 156 1.05 2.17 18.04
CA LEU A 156 0.84 1.45 16.77
C LEU A 156 0.90 -0.07 16.96
N GLY A 157 0.68 -0.60 18.17
CA GLY A 157 0.71 -2.05 18.38
C GLY A 157 2.10 -2.63 18.41
N HIS A 158 2.29 -3.72 17.66
CA HIS A 158 3.58 -4.39 17.46
C HIS A 158 4.51 -3.63 16.49
N VAL A 159 3.98 -2.62 15.80
CA VAL A 159 4.80 -1.77 14.94
C VAL A 159 5.56 -0.78 15.84
N PRO A 160 6.90 -0.73 15.77
CA PRO A 160 7.67 0.16 16.63
C PRO A 160 7.37 1.62 16.32
N LEU A 161 7.76 2.53 17.22
CA LEU A 161 7.75 3.97 16.95
C LEU A 161 9.08 4.43 16.35
N ILE A 162 9.04 5.55 15.64
CA ILE A 162 10.24 6.19 15.12
C ILE A 162 10.85 7.04 16.23
N THR A 163 12.11 6.76 16.55
CA THR A 163 12.87 7.55 17.52
C THR A 163 13.20 8.93 16.93
N SER A 164 13.50 9.92 17.78
CA SER A 164 13.87 11.26 17.33
C SER A 164 15.12 11.27 16.44
N ASN A 165 16.05 10.34 16.67
CA ASN A 165 17.26 10.20 15.85
C ASN A 165 16.95 9.66 14.46
N GLU A 166 16.09 8.64 14.36
CA GLU A 166 15.63 8.10 13.08
C GLU A 166 14.86 9.17 12.31
N ALA A 167 13.91 9.86 12.95
CA ALA A 167 13.15 10.95 12.34
C ALA A 167 14.06 12.07 11.80
N TYR A 168 15.15 12.39 12.49
CA TYR A 168 16.12 13.38 12.02
C TYR A 168 16.89 12.93 10.77
N GLN A 169 17.24 11.63 10.67
CA GLN A 169 17.86 11.09 9.47
C GLN A 169 16.85 11.03 8.32
N ASP A 170 15.64 10.55 8.60
CA ASP A 170 14.54 10.51 7.63
C ASP A 170 14.28 11.89 7.04
N ALA A 171 14.29 12.94 7.87
CA ALA A 171 14.11 14.31 7.42
C ALA A 171 15.18 14.76 6.43
N LYS A 172 16.46 14.38 6.64
CA LYS A 172 17.55 14.70 5.71
C LYS A 172 17.43 13.96 4.39
N ASP A 173 16.98 12.72 4.44
CA ASP A 173 16.85 11.88 3.26
C ASP A 173 15.67 12.34 2.41
N ILE A 174 14.50 12.50 3.03
CA ILE A 174 13.26 12.90 2.37
C ILE A 174 13.35 14.29 1.75
N GLN A 175 14.13 15.23 2.32
CA GLN A 175 14.31 16.55 1.73
C GLN A 175 14.86 16.54 0.30
N ARG A 176 15.52 15.45 -0.09
CA ARG A 176 16.12 15.27 -1.42
C ARG A 176 15.19 14.55 -2.40
N ASP A 177 14.10 13.97 -1.90
CA ASP A 177 13.18 13.11 -2.65
C ASP A 177 11.85 13.81 -2.97
N GLN A 178 11.06 13.18 -3.82
CA GLN A 178 9.64 13.50 -3.99
C GLN A 178 8.83 12.30 -3.51
N ILE A 179 7.65 12.53 -2.95
CA ILE A 179 6.75 11.48 -2.48
C ILE A 179 5.45 11.59 -3.26
N GLN A 180 4.98 10.50 -3.83
CA GLN A 180 3.66 10.45 -4.49
C GLN A 180 2.70 9.68 -3.61
N VAL A 181 1.67 10.33 -3.06
CA VAL A 181 0.66 9.70 -2.20
C VAL A 181 -0.67 9.67 -2.93
N ASN A 182 -1.22 8.48 -3.20
CA ASN A 182 -2.50 8.30 -3.91
C ASN A 182 -2.58 9.11 -5.23
N GLY A 183 -1.45 9.20 -5.95
CA GLY A 183 -1.32 9.96 -7.19
C GLY A 183 -0.87 11.42 -7.03
N ASN A 184 -0.96 12.01 -5.83
CA ASN A 184 -0.57 13.40 -5.56
C ASN A 184 0.92 13.50 -5.22
N VAL A 185 1.67 14.36 -5.91
CA VAL A 185 3.12 14.52 -5.70
C VAL A 185 3.41 15.63 -4.70
N PHE A 186 4.18 15.30 -3.67
CA PHE A 186 4.67 16.18 -2.62
C PHE A 186 6.19 16.27 -2.70
N PRO A 187 6.75 17.45 -3.00
CA PRO A 187 8.20 17.60 -3.11
C PRO A 187 8.84 17.68 -1.71
N GLY A 188 9.89 16.91 -1.46
CA GLY A 188 10.58 16.83 -0.17
C GLY A 188 11.12 18.16 0.37
N ILE A 189 11.38 19.12 -0.53
CA ILE A 189 11.83 20.48 -0.18
C ILE A 189 10.85 21.23 0.73
N VAL A 190 9.57 20.82 0.78
CA VAL A 190 8.59 21.40 1.71
C VAL A 190 8.90 21.08 3.17
N GLY A 191 9.76 20.10 3.42
CA GLY A 191 10.20 19.71 4.76
C GLY A 191 9.40 18.54 5.34
N TYR A 192 10.09 17.77 6.19
CA TYR A 192 9.60 16.53 6.79
C TYR A 192 8.31 16.71 7.60
N ASP A 193 8.23 17.76 8.42
CA ASP A 193 7.05 18.01 9.27
C ASP A 193 5.80 18.35 8.44
N ASN A 194 5.97 19.06 7.32
CA ASN A 194 4.87 19.37 6.41
C ASN A 194 4.38 18.11 5.69
N LEU A 195 5.28 17.17 5.37
CA LEU A 195 4.92 15.86 4.81
C LEU A 195 4.21 14.99 5.84
N ILE A 196 4.65 14.99 7.10
CA ILE A 196 3.93 14.33 8.20
C ILE A 196 2.53 14.90 8.33
N TYR A 197 2.38 16.22 8.33
CA TYR A 197 1.08 16.87 8.41
C TYR A 197 0.17 16.47 7.25
N ALA A 198 0.68 16.53 6.01
CA ALA A 198 -0.07 16.15 4.82
C ALA A 198 -0.50 14.67 4.85
N LEU A 199 0.40 13.76 5.22
CA LEU A 199 0.08 12.34 5.38
C LEU A 199 -0.93 12.10 6.51
N THR A 200 -0.79 12.79 7.63
CA THR A 200 -1.72 12.71 8.77
C THR A 200 -3.13 13.12 8.35
N ASP A 201 -3.25 14.20 7.57
CA ASP A 201 -4.54 14.66 7.02
C ASP A 201 -5.11 13.65 6.02
N ILE A 202 -4.30 13.07 5.13
CA ILE A 202 -4.74 12.01 4.21
C ILE A 202 -5.26 10.79 4.98
N ILE A 203 -4.52 10.32 5.99
CA ILE A 203 -4.92 9.19 6.84
C ILE A 203 -6.25 9.50 7.54
N GLN A 204 -6.39 10.71 8.08
CA GLN A 204 -7.62 11.14 8.75
C GLN A 204 -8.81 11.27 7.78
N GLN A 205 -8.60 11.78 6.57
CA GLN A 205 -9.66 11.87 5.55
C GLN A 205 -10.13 10.49 5.12
N VAL A 206 -9.19 9.58 4.85
CA VAL A 206 -9.46 8.21 4.44
C VAL A 206 -10.19 7.43 5.56
N SER A 207 -9.81 7.63 6.82
CA SER A 207 -10.50 7.02 7.96
C SER A 207 -11.90 7.59 8.20
N THR A 208 -12.07 8.92 8.09
CA THR A 208 -13.37 9.60 8.27
C THR A 208 -14.39 9.18 7.20
N ASN A 209 -13.95 9.06 5.95
CA ASN A 209 -14.78 8.59 4.84
C ASN A 209 -15.30 7.16 5.05
N TYR A 210 -14.58 6.34 5.83
CA TYR A 210 -14.94 4.95 6.08
C TYR A 210 -15.82 4.76 7.33
N LEU A 211 -15.42 5.34 8.48
CA LEU A 211 -16.07 5.06 9.77
C LEU A 211 -17.18 6.03 10.16
N CYS A 212 -17.37 7.17 9.48
CA CYS A 212 -18.26 8.29 9.88
C CYS A 212 -17.94 8.91 11.26
N THR A 213 -17.31 8.18 12.17
CA THR A 213 -16.69 8.63 13.42
C THR A 213 -15.18 8.40 13.31
N ALA A 214 -14.39 9.46 13.45
CA ALA A 214 -12.93 9.35 13.47
C ALA A 214 -12.50 8.56 14.72
N ASN A 215 -12.18 7.29 14.56
CA ASN A 215 -11.51 6.49 15.59
C ASN A 215 -10.00 6.56 15.32
N GLY A 216 -9.21 6.80 16.36
CA GLY A 216 -7.79 7.16 16.29
C GLY A 216 -7.48 8.57 16.79
N THR A 217 -6.44 8.71 17.60
CA THR A 217 -5.95 10.01 18.06
C THR A 217 -5.09 10.67 16.98
N HIS A 218 -5.01 12.01 16.99
CA HIS A 218 -4.07 12.73 16.12
C HIS A 218 -2.63 12.22 16.27
N GLU A 219 -2.22 11.90 17.50
CA GLU A 219 -0.92 11.31 17.82
C GLU A 219 -0.71 9.95 17.13
N GLN A 220 -1.75 9.12 17.03
CA GLN A 220 -1.66 7.82 16.35
C GLN A 220 -1.49 8.01 14.84
N HIS A 221 -2.27 8.90 14.21
CA HIS A 221 -2.12 9.19 12.78
C HIS A 221 -0.75 9.79 12.45
N GLU A 222 -0.23 10.68 13.30
CA GLU A 222 1.11 11.24 13.15
C GLU A 222 2.18 10.14 13.25
N ALA A 223 2.03 9.22 14.19
CA ALA A 223 2.93 8.07 14.32
C ALA A 223 2.86 7.13 13.11
N MET A 224 1.67 6.88 12.56
CA MET A 224 1.49 6.14 11.30
C MET A 224 2.23 6.85 10.16
N ALA A 225 2.03 8.16 9.99
CA ALA A 225 2.69 8.95 8.95
C ALA A 225 4.23 8.88 9.06
N LYS A 226 4.79 9.06 10.26
CA LYS A 226 6.23 8.90 10.51
C LYS A 226 6.72 7.52 10.13
N ARG A 227 5.99 6.47 10.51
CA ARG A 227 6.35 5.09 10.19
C ARG A 227 6.31 4.82 8.68
N VAL A 228 5.32 5.34 7.96
CA VAL A 228 5.24 5.25 6.50
C VAL A 228 6.45 5.91 5.84
N LEU A 229 6.77 7.15 6.25
CA LEU A 229 7.92 7.91 5.74
C LEU A 229 9.24 7.19 5.99
N HIS A 230 9.42 6.64 7.19
CA HIS A 230 10.61 5.88 7.52
C HIS A 230 10.76 4.61 6.68
N THR A 231 9.67 3.88 6.45
CA THR A 231 9.71 2.63 5.69
C THR A 231 10.01 2.87 4.21
N ILE A 232 9.52 3.97 3.64
CA ILE A 232 9.71 4.29 2.22
C ILE A 232 11.00 5.06 1.91
N ASN A 233 11.69 5.60 2.92
CA ASN A 233 12.84 6.46 2.67
C ASN A 233 13.87 5.75 1.76
N ARG A 234 14.48 6.51 0.84
CA ARG A 234 15.34 5.93 -0.20
C ARG A 234 16.61 5.28 0.36
N THR A 235 17.06 5.70 1.54
CA THR A 235 18.21 5.10 2.22
C THR A 235 17.90 3.66 2.66
N GLN A 236 16.73 3.42 3.24
CA GLN A 236 16.28 2.10 3.68
C GLN A 236 15.90 1.24 2.47
N SER A 237 15.05 1.77 1.58
CA SER A 237 14.56 0.99 0.44
C SER A 237 15.65 0.73 -0.60
N GLY A 238 16.50 1.72 -0.89
CA GLY A 238 17.65 1.61 -1.78
C GLY A 238 18.80 0.80 -1.19
N GLY A 239 19.05 0.91 0.12
CA GLY A 239 20.01 0.06 0.82
C GLY A 239 19.61 -1.42 0.76
N ALA A 240 18.36 -1.73 1.07
CA ALA A 240 17.84 -3.09 0.97
C ALA A 240 17.86 -3.63 -0.46
N SER A 241 17.52 -2.80 -1.45
CA SER A 241 17.60 -3.15 -2.87
C SER A 241 19.03 -3.46 -3.32
N TYR A 242 19.99 -2.65 -2.89
CA TYR A 242 21.41 -2.85 -3.18
C TYR A 242 21.96 -4.11 -2.50
N GLU A 243 21.57 -4.38 -1.25
CA GLU A 243 21.95 -5.61 -0.56
C GLU A 243 21.45 -6.84 -1.31
N VAL A 244 20.17 -6.91 -1.68
CA VAL A 244 19.62 -8.05 -2.44
C VAL A 244 20.38 -8.25 -3.74
N LEU A 245 20.54 -7.21 -4.55
CA LEU A 245 21.28 -7.32 -5.80
C LEU A 245 22.75 -7.71 -5.58
N GLY A 246 23.40 -7.15 -4.57
CA GLY A 246 24.79 -7.46 -4.22
C GLY A 246 24.97 -8.95 -3.88
N HIS A 247 24.00 -9.57 -3.20
CA HIS A 247 24.04 -11.01 -2.92
C HIS A 247 23.88 -11.87 -4.19
N LEU A 248 23.24 -11.35 -5.24
CA LEU A 248 23.10 -12.05 -6.52
C LEU A 248 24.36 -11.96 -7.37
N MET A 249 25.19 -10.93 -7.23
CA MET A 249 26.32 -10.70 -8.13
C MET A 249 27.39 -11.80 -7.99
N PRO A 250 27.80 -12.46 -9.09
CA PRO A 250 29.00 -13.31 -9.10
C PRO A 250 30.28 -12.47 -9.10
N LEU A 251 31.43 -13.11 -8.87
CA LEU A 251 32.73 -12.42 -8.82
C LEU A 251 33.14 -11.70 -10.12
N ILE A 252 32.57 -12.12 -11.25
CA ILE A 252 32.83 -11.53 -12.56
C ILE A 252 32.03 -10.24 -12.83
N ALA A 253 31.05 -9.93 -11.97
CA ALA A 253 30.12 -8.82 -12.16
C ALA A 253 30.32 -7.73 -11.11
N LEU A 254 30.25 -6.47 -11.52
CA LEU A 254 30.23 -5.30 -10.65
C LEU A 254 28.88 -4.62 -10.71
N LEU A 255 28.30 -4.35 -9.53
CA LEU A 255 27.06 -3.59 -9.42
C LEU A 255 27.33 -2.11 -9.14
N ARG A 256 26.74 -1.22 -9.93
CA ARG A 256 26.85 0.23 -9.76
C ARG A 256 25.47 0.89 -9.70
N PRO A 257 25.18 1.74 -8.71
CA PRO A 257 23.98 2.57 -8.71
C PRO A 257 23.91 3.48 -9.94
N ASN A 258 22.74 3.55 -10.58
CA ASN A 258 22.46 4.43 -11.71
C ASN A 258 21.33 5.39 -11.35
N SER A 259 21.59 6.30 -10.42
CA SER A 259 20.59 7.20 -9.86
C SER A 259 20.49 8.54 -10.60
N LYS A 260 20.42 8.50 -11.94
CA LYS A 260 20.00 9.67 -12.73
C LYS A 260 18.49 9.66 -12.79
N ASP A 261 17.87 10.71 -12.23
CA ASP A 261 16.42 10.89 -12.13
C ASP A 261 15.71 9.79 -11.35
N ALA A 262 15.78 9.93 -10.02
CA ALA A 262 15.04 9.11 -9.08
C ALA A 262 13.52 9.36 -9.20
N GLU A 263 12.74 8.31 -9.42
CA GLU A 263 11.27 8.40 -9.41
C GLU A 263 10.75 8.79 -8.01
N PRO A 264 9.58 9.45 -7.92
CA PRO A 264 8.94 9.72 -6.64
C PRO A 264 8.73 8.44 -5.82
N LEU A 265 8.91 8.55 -4.51
CA LEU A 265 8.60 7.50 -3.54
C LEU A 265 7.08 7.29 -3.51
N GLY A 266 6.60 6.14 -3.99
CA GLY A 266 5.18 5.84 -4.15
C GLY A 266 4.53 5.32 -2.87
N VAL A 267 3.48 5.98 -2.40
CA VAL A 267 2.66 5.57 -1.26
C VAL A 267 1.21 5.46 -1.74
N THR A 268 0.64 4.26 -1.58
CA THR A 268 -0.80 4.04 -1.76
C THR A 268 -1.42 3.77 -0.39
N ILE A 269 -2.44 4.55 -0.04
CA ILE A 269 -3.16 4.51 1.23
C ILE A 269 -4.64 4.31 0.94
N ASP A 270 -5.21 3.24 1.48
CA ASP A 270 -6.65 3.00 1.46
C ASP A 270 -7.13 2.36 2.77
N ILE A 271 -8.43 2.05 2.85
CA ILE A 271 -8.99 1.23 3.91
C ILE A 271 -9.45 -0.10 3.32
N GLY A 272 -9.16 -1.18 4.04
CA GLY A 272 -9.74 -2.47 3.72
C GLY A 272 -9.32 -3.56 4.70
N PRO A 273 -9.71 -4.81 4.40
CA PRO A 273 -9.34 -5.96 5.21
C PRO A 273 -7.89 -6.36 4.97
N TYR A 274 -7.26 -6.87 6.02
CA TYR A 274 -5.92 -7.45 6.00
C TYR A 274 -5.76 -8.50 7.09
N GLU A 275 -4.88 -9.48 6.88
CA GLU A 275 -4.65 -10.59 7.81
C GLU A 275 -3.57 -10.26 8.86
N GLN A 276 -3.92 -10.00 10.12
CA GLN A 276 -2.93 -9.68 11.15
C GLN A 276 -2.04 -10.87 11.49
N THR A 277 -2.66 -11.99 11.89
CA THR A 277 -2.02 -13.28 12.11
C THR A 277 -2.72 -14.33 11.27
N SER A 278 -2.16 -15.54 11.14
CA SER A 278 -2.74 -16.57 10.28
C SER A 278 -4.22 -16.81 10.62
N LYS A 279 -5.10 -16.52 9.66
CA LYS A 279 -6.57 -16.57 9.72
C LYS A 279 -7.24 -15.56 10.65
N GLU A 280 -6.52 -14.54 11.10
CA GLU A 280 -7.05 -13.44 11.89
C GLU A 280 -7.12 -12.18 11.02
N TRP A 281 -8.33 -11.84 10.57
CA TRP A 281 -8.56 -10.69 9.70
C TRP A 281 -8.95 -9.45 10.49
N CYS A 282 -8.23 -8.38 10.23
CA CYS A 282 -8.48 -7.03 10.69
C CYS A 282 -9.00 -6.17 9.54
N VAL A 283 -9.51 -4.99 9.87
CA VAL A 283 -9.81 -3.94 8.91
C VAL A 283 -9.22 -2.65 9.43
N GLY A 284 -8.62 -1.88 8.52
CA GLY A 284 -8.01 -0.62 8.88
C GLY A 284 -7.25 -0.02 7.71
N LEU A 285 -6.34 0.89 8.03
CA LEU A 285 -5.47 1.52 7.06
C LEU A 285 -4.57 0.47 6.42
N ARG A 286 -4.55 0.43 5.10
CA ARG A 286 -3.59 -0.36 4.34
C ARG A 286 -2.70 0.59 3.58
N VAL A 287 -1.40 0.42 3.75
CA VAL A 287 -0.38 1.25 3.14
C VAL A 287 0.55 0.37 2.34
N LEU A 288 0.57 0.56 1.03
CA LEU A 288 1.58 0.00 0.14
C LEU A 288 2.61 1.09 -0.13
N VAL A 289 3.88 0.79 0.18
CA VAL A 289 5.01 1.65 -0.20
C VAL A 289 5.78 0.99 -1.33
N GLU A 290 6.11 1.76 -2.35
CA GLU A 290 6.84 1.31 -3.53
C GLU A 290 7.92 2.33 -3.88
N THR A 291 9.14 1.85 -4.13
CA THR A 291 10.23 2.72 -4.59
C THR A 291 11.02 2.00 -5.66
N THR A 292 11.36 2.73 -6.71
CA THR A 292 12.20 2.22 -7.79
C THR A 292 13.59 2.82 -7.70
N THR A 293 14.60 1.98 -7.92
CA THR A 293 16.00 2.36 -8.05
C THR A 293 16.60 1.64 -9.25
N GLN A 294 17.52 2.30 -9.95
CA GLN A 294 18.19 1.73 -11.10
C GLN A 294 19.64 1.41 -10.77
N TYR A 295 20.14 0.31 -11.33
CA TYR A 295 21.52 -0.12 -11.24
C TYR A 295 22.01 -0.58 -12.59
N ILE A 296 23.33 -0.54 -12.78
CA ILE A 296 24.01 -1.09 -13.94
C ILE A 296 24.90 -2.22 -13.44
N VAL A 297 24.84 -3.35 -14.14
CA VAL A 297 25.79 -4.46 -13.96
C VAL A 297 26.86 -4.32 -15.03
N CYS A 298 28.13 -4.33 -14.62
CA CYS A 298 29.29 -4.24 -15.49
C CYS A 298 30.21 -5.45 -15.30
N ASP A 299 31.21 -5.59 -16.17
CA ASP A 299 32.36 -6.46 -15.93
C ASP A 299 33.14 -5.99 -14.69
N ALA A 300 33.59 -6.94 -13.86
CA ALA A 300 34.33 -6.65 -12.64
C ALA A 300 35.76 -6.13 -12.88
N GLU A 301 36.39 -6.55 -13.98
CA GLU A 301 37.75 -6.14 -14.36
C GLU A 301 37.72 -4.88 -15.24
N ASP A 302 36.64 -4.67 -16.01
CA ASP A 302 36.38 -3.45 -16.78
C ASP A 302 35.00 -2.83 -16.49
N PRO A 303 34.90 -1.91 -15.51
CA PRO A 303 33.66 -1.23 -15.17
C PRO A 303 33.01 -0.39 -16.29
N THR A 304 33.70 -0.24 -17.43
CA THR A 304 33.17 0.44 -18.63
C THR A 304 32.44 -0.51 -19.57
N ASP A 305 32.63 -1.82 -19.47
CA ASP A 305 31.80 -2.82 -20.17
C ASP A 305 30.50 -3.03 -19.38
N GLU A 306 29.47 -2.27 -19.74
CA GLU A 306 28.13 -2.41 -19.18
C GLU A 306 27.42 -3.63 -19.79
N TRP A 307 26.95 -4.54 -18.95
CA TRP A 307 26.29 -5.78 -19.38
C TRP A 307 24.78 -5.60 -19.49
N CYS A 308 24.17 -5.02 -18.46
CA CYS A 308 22.74 -4.74 -18.45
C CYS A 308 22.36 -3.65 -17.44
N GLN A 309 21.17 -3.09 -17.62
CA GLN A 309 20.57 -2.14 -16.70
C GLN A 309 19.36 -2.78 -16.01
N VAL A 310 19.29 -2.61 -14.69
CA VAL A 310 18.29 -3.24 -13.84
C VAL A 310 17.49 -2.18 -13.13
N LEU A 311 16.18 -2.24 -13.30
CA LEU A 311 15.21 -1.55 -12.46
C LEU A 311 14.86 -2.45 -11.28
N VAL A 312 14.99 -1.92 -10.09
CA VAL A 312 14.69 -2.61 -8.84
C VAL A 312 13.51 -1.93 -8.18
N SER A 313 12.46 -2.69 -7.90
CA SER A 313 11.28 -2.21 -7.18
C SER A 313 11.29 -2.78 -5.77
N TYR A 314 11.50 -1.94 -4.78
CA TYR A 314 11.24 -2.26 -3.39
C TYR A 314 9.75 -2.04 -3.10
N ARG A 315 9.12 -3.03 -2.46
CA ARG A 315 7.72 -2.96 -2.01
C ARG A 315 7.62 -3.35 -0.56
N ASN A 316 6.81 -2.64 0.21
CA ASN A 316 6.45 -3.06 1.57
C ASN A 316 5.00 -2.72 1.90
N ARG A 317 4.38 -3.50 2.77
CA ARG A 317 3.00 -3.34 3.20
C ARG A 317 2.97 -3.04 4.70
N LEU A 318 2.25 -1.99 5.08
CA LEU A 318 1.92 -1.70 6.46
C LEU A 318 0.41 -1.69 6.61
N CYS A 319 -0.09 -2.22 7.72
CA CYS A 319 -1.48 -2.21 8.06
C CYS A 319 -1.65 -1.65 9.47
N PHE A 320 -2.63 -0.79 9.69
CA PHE A 320 -2.91 -0.22 11.01
C PHE A 320 -4.41 -0.35 11.30
N SER A 321 -4.75 -0.92 12.45
CA SER A 321 -6.14 -0.99 12.87
C SER A 321 -6.61 0.38 13.35
N PHE A 322 -7.86 0.73 13.03
CA PHE A 322 -8.53 1.89 13.63
C PHE A 322 -9.38 1.53 14.85
N GLY A 323 -9.26 0.29 15.36
CA GLY A 323 -9.94 -0.17 16.57
C GLY A 323 -11.46 -0.08 16.53
N GLY A 324 -12.05 0.09 15.33
CA GLY A 324 -13.48 0.23 15.11
C GLY A 324 -14.24 -1.09 15.13
N SER A 325 -13.60 -2.18 15.58
CA SER A 325 -14.19 -3.52 15.68
C SER A 325 -14.08 -4.02 17.13
N PRO A 326 -15.11 -4.71 17.67
CA PRO A 326 -15.06 -5.27 19.03
C PRO A 326 -13.90 -6.25 19.26
N TYR A 327 -13.32 -6.75 18.16
CA TYR A 327 -12.35 -7.84 18.12
C TYR A 327 -10.92 -7.36 17.88
N THR A 328 -10.73 -6.08 17.50
CA THR A 328 -9.40 -5.49 17.29
C THR A 328 -9.33 -4.14 17.98
N LYS A 329 -8.42 -3.98 18.93
CA LYS A 329 -8.13 -2.66 19.51
C LYS A 329 -7.27 -1.85 18.54
N GLU A 330 -7.36 -0.52 18.60
CA GLU A 330 -6.65 0.43 17.71
C GLU A 330 -5.16 0.08 17.54
N SER A 331 -4.49 -0.30 18.63
CA SER A 331 -3.09 -0.69 18.57
C SER A 331 -2.89 -2.18 18.26
N GLN A 332 -3.77 -3.08 18.69
CA GLN A 332 -3.48 -4.51 18.62
C GLN A 332 -3.46 -5.08 17.20
N GLY A 333 -4.16 -4.45 16.24
CA GLY A 333 -4.25 -4.98 14.87
C GLY A 333 -3.13 -4.57 13.92
N ALA A 334 -2.15 -3.75 14.32
CA ALA A 334 -1.16 -3.26 13.37
C ALA A 334 -0.16 -4.35 12.93
N ARG A 335 0.24 -4.28 11.66
CA ARG A 335 1.12 -5.25 10.99
C ARG A 335 2.09 -4.51 10.09
N MET A 336 3.34 -4.92 10.09
CA MET A 336 4.32 -4.50 9.08
C MET A 336 4.89 -5.76 8.44
N ASP A 337 4.83 -5.83 7.13
CA ASP A 337 5.34 -6.98 6.39
C ASP A 337 6.86 -6.88 6.21
N ASN A 338 7.44 -8.00 5.79
CA ASN A 338 8.78 -8.01 5.24
C ASN A 338 8.75 -7.34 3.87
N GLY A 339 9.65 -6.39 3.65
CA GLY A 339 9.82 -5.78 2.34
C GLY A 339 10.22 -6.83 1.30
N ARG A 340 9.87 -6.57 0.04
CA ARG A 340 10.18 -7.42 -1.09
C ARG A 340 10.87 -6.62 -2.17
N VAL A 341 11.82 -7.26 -2.84
CA VAL A 341 12.54 -6.67 -3.97
C VAL A 341 12.18 -7.43 -5.24
N TYR A 342 11.84 -6.69 -6.28
CA TYR A 342 11.52 -7.20 -7.62
C TYR A 342 12.51 -6.62 -8.63
N LEU A 343 12.92 -7.43 -9.59
CA LEU A 343 13.93 -7.06 -10.59
C LEU A 343 13.29 -7.00 -11.98
N ARG A 344 13.70 -6.03 -12.80
CA ARG A 344 13.29 -5.92 -14.20
C ARG A 344 14.43 -5.35 -15.05
N LEU A 345 14.61 -5.85 -16.28
CA LEU A 345 15.53 -5.27 -17.26
C LEU A 345 14.98 -3.96 -17.81
N ILE A 346 15.87 -2.97 -17.94
CA ILE A 346 15.63 -1.76 -18.71
C ILE A 346 16.22 -2.01 -20.10
N SER A 347 15.33 -2.03 -21.10
CA SER A 347 15.65 -2.25 -22.52
C SER A 347 16.26 -1.02 -23.18
#